data_AF-Q1CLV4-F1
#
_entry.id   AF-Q1CLV4-F1
#
_cell.length_a   1.000
_cell.length_b   1.000
_cell.length_c   1.000
_cell.angle_alpha   90.00
_cell.angle_beta   90.00
_cell.angle_gamma   90.00
#
_symmetry.space_group_name_H-M   'P 1'
#
loop_
_entity.id
_entity.type
_entity.pdbx_description
1 polymer ?
#
loop_
_entity_poly.entity_id
_entity_poly.type
_entity_poly.pdbx_seq_one_letter_code
_entity_poly.pdbx_strand_id
1 'polypeptide(L)'
;MLQFTPPLQPATLILRYKRFLADIVTPAGEALTIHCANTGAMTGCATPGDTIWYSTSDNPKRKYPQSWELTQTQTGDWICVNTMRANELVNLAIEKNQIAELSGYNFVRKEVKYGEENSRIDLLLQAEDRRDCYIEVKSVTLLQQQCGYFPDAVTLRGQKHLRELQNRVVNGHRAVLFFAVLHTGIKQVAPARHIDRRYAELLVQAQQAGVEVICYGFQLSPDGIELNTRLPLLLDEMLSSENAE
;
A
#
# COMPACT_ATOMS: atom_id res chain seq x y z
N MET A 1 9.37 -13.37 1.56
CA MET A 1 9.92 -12.57 0.45
C MET A 1 9.26 -12.83 -0.91
N LEU A 2 8.80 -11.76 -1.56
CA LEU A 2 8.62 -11.63 -3.00
C LEU A 2 10.01 -11.42 -3.61
N GLN A 3 10.41 -12.26 -4.56
CA GLN A 3 11.73 -12.18 -5.19
C GLN A 3 11.64 -11.44 -6.53
N PHE A 4 12.58 -10.52 -6.78
CA PHE A 4 12.78 -9.95 -8.10
C PHE A 4 13.71 -10.86 -8.90
N THR A 5 13.27 -11.32 -10.07
CA THR A 5 14.07 -12.18 -10.95
C THR A 5 14.00 -11.63 -12.38
N PRO A 6 15.11 -11.12 -12.94
CA PRO A 6 16.40 -10.88 -12.27
C PRO A 6 16.29 -9.81 -11.15
N PRO A 7 17.32 -9.67 -10.29
CA PRO A 7 17.41 -8.56 -9.34
C PRO A 7 17.26 -7.21 -10.05
N LEU A 8 16.70 -6.23 -9.34
CA LEU A 8 16.43 -4.91 -9.91
C LEU A 8 17.72 -4.17 -10.29
N GLN A 9 17.64 -3.37 -11.34
CA GLN A 9 18.75 -2.55 -11.83
C GLN A 9 18.63 -1.12 -11.31
N PRO A 10 19.74 -0.49 -10.86
CA PRO A 10 19.72 0.87 -10.39
C PRO A 10 19.78 1.88 -11.55
N ALA A 11 19.23 3.07 -11.32
CA ALA A 11 19.44 4.27 -12.14
C ALA A 11 19.18 5.53 -11.30
N THR A 12 19.64 6.69 -11.78
CA THR A 12 19.31 7.98 -11.18
C THR A 12 18.04 8.53 -11.79
N LEU A 13 17.08 8.94 -10.96
CA LEU A 13 15.86 9.61 -11.42
C LEU A 13 16.16 11.03 -11.90
N ILE A 14 15.73 11.35 -13.12
CA ILE A 14 15.77 12.73 -13.62
C ILE A 14 14.46 13.43 -13.29
N LEU A 15 13.33 12.90 -13.76
CA LEU A 15 12.02 13.44 -13.46
C LEU A 15 10.90 12.42 -13.74
N ARG A 16 9.85 12.46 -12.93
CA ARG A 16 8.56 11.79 -13.21
C ARG A 16 7.62 12.79 -13.88
N TYR A 17 6.95 12.37 -14.94
CA TYR A 17 6.04 13.22 -15.69
C TYR A 17 4.94 12.41 -16.34
N LYS A 18 3.83 13.09 -16.64
CA LYS A 18 2.56 12.43 -16.97
C LYS A 18 2.20 11.44 -15.83
N ARG A 19 1.17 10.62 -16.03
CA ARG A 19 0.73 9.69 -14.97
C ARG A 19 1.61 8.44 -14.84
N PHE A 20 2.39 8.08 -15.86
CA PHE A 20 2.99 6.73 -15.99
C PHE A 20 4.43 6.70 -16.52
N LEU A 21 5.12 7.84 -16.65
CA LEU A 21 6.47 7.90 -17.21
C LEU A 21 7.46 8.54 -16.24
N ALA A 22 8.69 8.07 -16.30
CA ALA A 22 9.83 8.68 -15.64
C ALA A 22 11.05 8.59 -16.54
N ASP A 23 11.84 9.66 -16.59
CA ASP A 23 13.14 9.67 -17.25
C ASP A 23 14.23 9.40 -16.21
N ILE A 24 15.17 8.53 -16.57
CA ILE A 24 16.26 8.05 -15.71
C ILE A 24 17.58 8.06 -16.47
N VAL A 25 18.69 8.00 -15.74
CA VAL A 25 20.02 7.77 -16.31
C VAL A 25 20.65 6.54 -15.63
N THR A 26 21.07 5.56 -16.42
CA THR A 26 21.72 4.35 -15.92
C THR A 26 23.14 4.64 -15.42
N PRO A 27 23.77 3.74 -14.62
CA PRO A 27 25.17 3.90 -14.23
C PRO A 27 26.15 4.00 -15.40
N ALA A 28 25.78 3.51 -16.59
CA ALA A 28 26.56 3.62 -17.82
C ALA A 28 26.36 4.97 -18.56
N GLY A 29 25.50 5.85 -18.05
CA GLY A 29 25.19 7.16 -18.66
C GLY A 29 24.11 7.12 -19.73
N GLU A 30 23.40 6.00 -19.90
CA GLU A 30 22.30 5.89 -20.85
C GLU A 30 21.03 6.54 -20.31
N ALA A 31 20.40 7.41 -21.10
CA ALA A 31 19.12 8.01 -20.77
C ALA A 31 17.96 7.12 -21.24
N LEU A 32 17.07 6.75 -20.32
CA LEU A 32 15.92 5.89 -20.59
C LEU A 32 14.62 6.55 -20.11
N THR A 33 13.52 6.30 -20.82
CA THR A 33 12.16 6.53 -20.31
C THR A 33 11.56 5.21 -19.88
N ILE A 34 11.11 5.12 -18.62
CA ILE A 34 10.58 3.90 -18.02
C ILE A 34 9.13 4.07 -17.57
N HIS A 35 8.44 2.94 -17.34
CA HIS A 35 7.08 2.94 -16.83
C HIS A 35 7.02 3.13 -15.31
N CYS A 36 6.19 4.06 -14.86
CA CYS A 36 5.86 4.26 -13.44
C CYS A 36 4.47 3.66 -13.17
N ALA A 37 4.42 2.54 -12.45
CA ALA A 37 3.18 1.82 -12.12
C ALA A 37 2.46 2.41 -10.88
N ASN A 38 2.39 3.74 -10.80
CA ASN A 38 1.73 4.46 -9.72
C ASN A 38 1.14 5.77 -10.26
N THR A 39 -0.18 5.92 -10.15
CA THR A 39 -0.90 7.11 -10.62
C THR A 39 -1.13 8.16 -9.55
N GLY A 40 -0.73 7.87 -8.30
CA GLY A 40 -0.91 8.77 -7.17
C GLY A 40 0.02 9.99 -7.22
N ALA A 41 -0.13 10.85 -6.22
CA ALA A 41 0.72 12.03 -6.04
C ALA A 41 2.20 11.63 -5.92
N MET A 42 2.51 10.53 -5.21
CA MET A 42 3.88 10.07 -4.95
C MET A 42 4.70 11.15 -4.25
N THR A 43 4.08 11.87 -3.32
CA THR A 43 4.72 12.95 -2.56
C THR A 43 5.95 12.39 -1.85
N GLY A 44 7.12 12.99 -2.12
CA GLY A 44 8.40 12.56 -1.56
C GLY A 44 8.98 11.24 -2.11
N CYS A 45 8.31 10.57 -3.05
CA CYS A 45 8.75 9.26 -3.56
C CYS A 45 9.50 9.33 -4.91
N ALA A 46 9.52 10.51 -5.54
CA ALA A 46 10.01 10.73 -6.90
C ALA A 46 10.88 12.01 -6.98
N THR A 47 11.79 12.18 -6.02
CA THR A 47 12.68 13.36 -5.97
C THR A 47 13.79 13.22 -7.02
N PRO A 48 13.97 14.20 -7.92
CA PRO A 48 15.11 14.20 -8.85
C PRO A 48 16.44 13.96 -8.13
N GLY A 49 17.25 13.05 -8.67
CA GLY A 49 18.52 12.63 -8.08
C GLY A 49 18.43 11.43 -7.14
N ASP A 50 17.24 10.99 -6.72
CA ASP A 50 17.08 9.73 -6.00
C ASP A 50 17.56 8.54 -6.87
N THR A 51 18.03 7.48 -6.21
CA THR A 51 18.30 6.22 -6.91
C THR A 51 16.99 5.47 -7.05
N ILE A 52 16.64 5.06 -8.26
CA ILE A 52 15.50 4.20 -8.52
C ILE A 52 15.98 2.81 -8.91
N TRP A 53 15.13 1.83 -8.69
CA TRP A 53 15.38 0.44 -9.04
C TRP A 53 14.25 -0.07 -9.92
N TYR A 54 14.61 -0.60 -11.09
CA TYR A 54 13.65 -1.03 -12.10
C TYR A 54 13.81 -2.51 -12.47
N SER A 55 12.68 -3.12 -12.81
CA SER A 55 12.62 -4.44 -13.45
C SER A 55 12.56 -4.26 -14.97
N THR A 56 13.03 -5.26 -15.72
CA THR A 56 12.94 -5.28 -17.19
C THR A 56 12.04 -6.44 -17.61
N SER A 57 11.02 -6.15 -18.41
CA SER A 57 10.10 -7.17 -18.93
C SER A 57 10.59 -7.74 -20.27
N ASP A 58 10.54 -9.06 -20.41
CA ASP A 58 10.84 -9.76 -21.68
C ASP A 58 9.69 -9.67 -22.71
N ASN A 59 8.59 -8.99 -22.40
CA ASN A 59 7.46 -8.90 -23.32
C ASN A 59 7.77 -7.91 -24.46
N PRO A 60 7.97 -8.38 -25.71
CA PRO A 60 8.39 -7.53 -26.83
C PRO A 60 7.30 -6.52 -27.25
N LYS A 61 6.05 -6.68 -26.78
CA LYS A 61 4.95 -5.77 -27.05
C LYS A 61 4.97 -4.52 -26.16
N ARG A 62 5.81 -4.47 -25.12
CA ARG A 62 5.87 -3.31 -24.21
C ARG A 62 6.64 -2.17 -24.86
N LYS A 63 5.99 -1.02 -25.00
CA LYS A 63 6.62 0.24 -25.43
C LYS A 63 7.73 0.71 -24.47
N TYR A 64 7.52 0.47 -23.17
CA TYR A 64 8.48 0.77 -22.09
C TYR A 64 8.72 -0.55 -21.32
N PRO A 65 9.77 -1.32 -21.64
CA PRO A 65 10.00 -2.63 -21.04
C PRO A 65 10.44 -2.52 -19.57
N GLN A 66 11.12 -1.42 -19.20
CA GLN A 66 11.51 -1.15 -17.82
C GLN A 66 10.33 -0.62 -16.99
N SER A 67 10.16 -1.16 -15.79
CA SER A 67 9.15 -0.73 -14.82
C SER A 67 9.84 -0.30 -13.52
N TRP A 68 9.54 0.90 -13.04
CA TRP A 68 10.03 1.42 -11.78
C TRP A 68 9.36 0.67 -10.61
N GLU A 69 10.17 0.00 -9.80
CA GLU A 69 9.70 -0.81 -8.66
C GLU A 69 9.97 -0.10 -7.33
N LEU A 70 11.23 0.32 -7.08
CA LEU A 70 11.66 0.94 -5.83
C LEU A 70 12.32 2.30 -6.02
N THR A 71 12.28 3.13 -4.99
CA THR A 71 13.11 4.33 -4.82
C THR A 71 13.96 4.16 -3.58
N GLN A 72 15.24 4.53 -3.66
CA GLN A 72 16.10 4.79 -2.53
C GLN A 72 16.35 6.30 -2.46
N THR A 73 15.87 6.92 -1.39
CA THR A 73 15.97 8.37 -1.20
C THR A 73 17.42 8.78 -0.89
N GLN A 74 17.73 10.06 -1.08
CA GLN A 74 19.01 10.64 -0.65
C GLN A 74 19.29 10.50 0.86
N THR A 75 18.26 10.34 1.69
CA THR A 75 18.39 10.08 3.13
C THR A 75 18.59 8.60 3.46
N GLY A 76 18.58 7.71 2.46
CA GLY A 76 18.81 6.27 2.60
C GLY A 76 17.56 5.44 2.86
N ASP A 77 16.37 6.05 2.83
CA ASP A 77 15.11 5.32 2.95
C ASP A 77 14.76 4.60 1.65
N TRP A 78 14.13 3.44 1.76
CA TRP A 78 13.61 2.68 0.64
C TRP A 78 12.09 2.82 0.56
N ILE A 79 11.58 2.92 -0.66
CA ILE A 79 10.16 3.07 -0.97
C ILE A 79 9.80 2.09 -2.09
N CYS A 80 8.76 1.28 -1.92
CA CYS A 80 8.20 0.51 -3.04
C CYS A 80 7.12 1.34 -3.71
N VAL A 81 7.43 1.88 -4.89
CA VAL A 81 6.54 2.79 -5.61
C VAL A 81 5.50 2.07 -6.46
N ASN A 82 5.79 0.83 -6.89
CA ASN A 82 4.84 0.02 -7.64
C ASN A 82 3.70 -0.45 -6.73
N THR A 83 2.53 0.18 -6.86
CA THR A 83 1.41 -0.05 -5.94
C THR A 83 0.78 -1.43 -6.10
N MET A 84 1.02 -2.12 -7.22
CA MET A 84 0.54 -3.49 -7.43
C MET A 84 1.20 -4.48 -6.45
N ARG A 85 2.41 -4.16 -5.95
CA ARG A 85 3.14 -5.02 -5.01
C ARG A 85 2.45 -5.13 -3.66
N ALA A 86 1.68 -4.13 -3.23
CA ALA A 86 1.04 -4.14 -1.91
C ALA A 86 0.15 -5.38 -1.71
N ASN A 87 -0.76 -5.65 -2.65
CA ASN A 87 -1.67 -6.81 -2.57
C ASN A 87 -0.89 -8.13 -2.67
N GLU A 88 0.11 -8.22 -3.54
CA GLU A 88 0.97 -9.40 -3.69
C GLU A 88 1.71 -9.74 -2.39
N LEU A 89 2.25 -8.72 -1.73
CA LEU A 89 3.02 -8.84 -0.50
C LEU A 89 2.17 -9.23 0.69
N VAL A 90 1.01 -8.60 0.86
CA VAL A 90 0.07 -8.96 1.93
C VAL A 90 -0.44 -10.38 1.73
N ASN A 91 -0.82 -10.76 0.50
CA ASN A 91 -1.22 -12.12 0.19
C ASN A 91 -0.13 -13.14 0.55
N LEU A 92 1.11 -12.89 0.13
CA LEU A 92 2.23 -13.78 0.41
C LEU A 92 2.49 -13.92 1.92
N ALA A 93 2.39 -12.83 2.68
CA ALA A 93 2.56 -12.86 4.12
C ALA A 93 1.45 -13.64 4.84
N ILE A 94 0.21 -13.55 4.36
CA ILE A 94 -0.93 -14.35 4.86
C ILE A 94 -0.73 -15.83 4.53
N GLU A 95 -0.41 -16.17 3.28
CA GLU A 95 -0.15 -17.56 2.86
C GLU A 95 0.99 -18.22 3.67
N LYS A 96 1.97 -17.41 4.09
CA LYS A 96 3.09 -17.86 4.94
C LYS A 96 2.79 -17.81 6.44
N ASN A 97 1.56 -17.50 6.85
CA ASN A 97 1.14 -17.34 8.24
C ASN A 97 2.02 -16.37 9.06
N GLN A 98 2.55 -15.32 8.42
CA GLN A 98 3.44 -14.34 9.06
C GLN A 98 2.69 -13.21 9.77
N ILE A 99 1.38 -13.08 9.52
CA ILE A 99 0.52 -12.09 10.16
C ILE A 99 -0.42 -12.85 11.10
N ALA A 100 -0.12 -12.82 12.40
CA ALA A 100 -0.82 -13.62 13.41
C ALA A 100 -2.33 -13.32 13.43
N GLU A 101 -2.72 -12.05 13.29
CA GLU A 101 -4.12 -11.60 13.26
C GLU A 101 -4.90 -12.19 12.08
N LEU A 102 -4.22 -12.58 10.99
CA LEU A 102 -4.84 -13.10 9.76
C LEU A 102 -4.56 -14.60 9.54
N SER A 103 -3.98 -15.27 10.53
CA SER A 103 -3.69 -16.69 10.50
C SER A 103 -4.93 -17.55 10.74
N GLY A 104 -4.86 -18.83 10.35
CA GLY A 104 -5.92 -19.82 10.60
C GLY A 104 -7.07 -19.79 9.60
N TYR A 105 -6.87 -19.22 8.41
CA TYR A 105 -7.78 -19.35 7.27
C TYR A 105 -7.22 -20.35 6.26
N ASN A 106 -8.08 -21.14 5.61
CA ASN A 106 -7.66 -22.19 4.66
C ASN A 106 -7.61 -21.69 3.22
N PHE A 107 -8.45 -20.71 2.88
CA PHE A 107 -8.60 -20.21 1.51
C PHE A 107 -8.33 -18.71 1.45
N VAL A 108 -7.58 -18.30 0.45
CA VAL A 108 -7.33 -16.89 0.11
C VAL A 108 -7.80 -16.65 -1.31
N ARG A 109 -8.78 -15.77 -1.48
CA ARG A 109 -9.28 -15.36 -2.80
C ARG A 109 -8.94 -13.89 -3.04
N LYS A 110 -8.50 -13.56 -4.25
CA LYS A 110 -8.09 -12.20 -4.65
C LYS A 110 -9.18 -11.52 -5.45
N GLU A 111 -9.30 -10.19 -5.34
CA GLU A 111 -10.13 -9.34 -6.21
C GLU A 111 -11.61 -9.78 -6.29
N VAL A 112 -12.19 -10.17 -5.16
CA VAL A 112 -13.56 -10.71 -5.11
C VAL A 112 -14.57 -9.57 -5.14
N LYS A 113 -15.56 -9.63 -6.04
CA LYS A 113 -16.64 -8.63 -6.06
C LYS A 113 -17.42 -8.67 -4.74
N TYR A 114 -17.68 -7.49 -4.17
CA TYR A 114 -18.42 -7.36 -2.91
C TYR A 114 -19.07 -5.97 -2.81
N GLY A 115 -19.90 -5.80 -1.78
CA GLY A 115 -20.59 -4.55 -1.52
C GLY A 115 -21.68 -4.24 -2.53
N GLU A 116 -22.27 -3.06 -2.39
CA GLU A 116 -23.36 -2.56 -3.23
C GLU A 116 -22.86 -1.58 -4.30
N GLU A 117 -21.62 -1.07 -4.16
CA GLU A 117 -21.07 -0.02 -5.01
C GLU A 117 -20.07 -0.56 -6.06
N ASN A 118 -20.31 -1.78 -6.57
CA ASN A 118 -19.48 -2.46 -7.58
C ASN A 118 -17.98 -2.56 -7.22
N SER A 119 -17.67 -2.74 -5.94
CA SER A 119 -16.29 -2.87 -5.48
C SER A 119 -15.76 -4.29 -5.59
N ARG A 120 -14.44 -4.39 -5.52
CA ARG A 120 -13.71 -5.64 -5.36
C ARG A 120 -12.87 -5.51 -4.10
N ILE A 121 -12.96 -6.50 -3.23
CA ILE A 121 -12.10 -6.61 -2.06
C ILE A 121 -10.76 -7.20 -2.52
N ASP A 122 -9.67 -6.65 -2.01
CA ASP A 122 -8.33 -7.08 -2.40
C ASP A 122 -8.12 -8.55 -2.06
N LEU A 123 -8.45 -8.95 -0.82
CA LEU A 123 -8.38 -10.35 -0.35
C LEU A 123 -9.63 -10.74 0.46
N LEU A 124 -10.08 -11.97 0.25
CA LEU A 124 -11.12 -12.63 1.05
C LEU A 124 -10.54 -13.92 1.64
N LEU A 125 -10.49 -13.99 2.96
CA LEU A 125 -10.05 -15.19 3.69
C LEU A 125 -11.25 -15.99 4.18
N GLN A 126 -11.20 -17.31 3.99
CA GLN A 126 -12.31 -18.22 4.36
C GLN A 126 -11.78 -19.49 5.04
N ALA A 127 -12.54 -20.01 6.00
CA ALA A 127 -12.36 -21.28 6.70
C ALA A 127 -13.71 -21.79 7.19
N GLU A 128 -13.85 -23.10 7.41
CA GLU A 128 -15.14 -23.75 7.73
C GLU A 128 -15.74 -23.30 9.07
N ASP A 129 -14.90 -23.05 10.07
CA ASP A 129 -15.29 -22.69 11.44
C ASP A 129 -15.14 -21.19 11.74
N ARG A 130 -14.99 -20.36 10.72
CA ARG A 130 -14.71 -18.92 10.88
C ARG A 130 -15.57 -18.05 10.00
N ARG A 131 -15.82 -16.84 10.50
CA ARG A 131 -16.41 -15.76 9.72
C ARG A 131 -15.43 -15.37 8.60
N ASP A 132 -15.96 -15.26 7.38
CA ASP A 132 -15.23 -14.69 6.24
C ASP A 132 -14.56 -13.36 6.64
N CYS A 133 -13.31 -13.18 6.24
CA CYS A 133 -12.53 -11.97 6.51
C CYS A 133 -12.22 -11.21 5.22
N TYR A 134 -12.81 -10.02 5.09
CA TYR A 134 -12.63 -9.12 3.97
C TYR A 134 -11.47 -8.18 4.27
N ILE A 135 -10.42 -8.19 3.45
CA ILE A 135 -9.22 -7.39 3.66
C ILE A 135 -9.05 -6.42 2.50
N GLU A 136 -9.07 -5.14 2.83
CA GLU A 136 -8.69 -4.05 1.93
C GLU A 136 -7.25 -3.65 2.23
N VAL A 137 -6.40 -3.59 1.22
CA VAL A 137 -4.99 -3.23 1.33
C VAL A 137 -4.79 -1.79 0.84
N LYS A 138 -4.00 -1.03 1.60
CA LYS A 138 -3.56 0.33 1.26
C LYS A 138 -2.05 0.44 1.34
N SER A 139 -1.44 0.88 0.25
CA SER A 139 -0.02 1.23 0.21
C SER A 139 0.20 2.58 0.87
N VAL A 140 1.01 2.63 1.92
CA VAL A 140 1.40 3.86 2.63
C VAL A 140 2.84 4.20 2.29
N THR A 141 3.04 5.35 1.67
CA THR A 141 4.36 5.87 1.29
C THR A 141 4.59 7.33 1.65
N LEU A 142 3.54 8.11 1.93
CA LEU A 142 3.69 9.51 2.34
C LEU A 142 4.32 9.57 3.74
N LEU A 143 5.52 10.11 3.83
CA LEU A 143 6.29 10.27 5.06
C LEU A 143 6.34 11.75 5.48
N GLN A 144 6.04 12.05 6.74
CA GLN A 144 6.42 13.30 7.40
C GLN A 144 6.87 13.00 8.83
N GLN A 145 8.07 13.43 9.23
CA GLN A 145 8.58 13.28 10.60
C GLN A 145 8.46 11.84 11.17
N GLN A 146 8.87 10.83 10.39
CA GLN A 146 8.73 9.39 10.73
C GLN A 146 7.29 8.87 10.86
N CYS A 147 6.28 9.70 10.63
CA CYS A 147 4.88 9.31 10.54
C CYS A 147 4.49 9.07 9.07
N GLY A 148 3.85 7.94 8.83
CA GLY A 148 3.27 7.55 7.57
C GLY A 148 1.83 7.99 7.48
N TYR A 149 1.44 8.59 6.36
CA TYR A 149 0.09 9.11 6.18
C TYR A 149 -0.62 8.43 5.02
N PHE A 150 -1.91 8.16 5.22
CA PHE A 150 -2.80 7.76 4.13
C PHE A 150 -4.14 8.48 4.23
N PRO A 151 -4.68 9.04 3.14
CA PRO A 151 -4.16 9.01 1.77
C PRO A 151 -3.16 10.15 1.45
N ASP A 152 -2.46 10.04 0.31
CA ASP A 152 -1.58 11.09 -0.26
C ASP A 152 -2.33 12.06 -1.21
N ALA A 153 -3.66 11.94 -1.29
CA ALA A 153 -4.58 12.84 -1.98
C ALA A 153 -6.01 12.55 -1.53
N VAL A 154 -6.94 13.48 -1.72
CA VAL A 154 -8.38 13.23 -1.48
C VAL A 154 -8.84 12.00 -2.27
N THR A 155 -9.55 11.08 -1.61
CA THR A 155 -9.90 9.77 -2.18
C THR A 155 -11.35 9.37 -1.92
N LEU A 156 -12.25 9.73 -2.83
CA LEU A 156 -13.64 9.24 -2.80
C LEU A 156 -13.72 7.71 -2.87
N ARG A 157 -12.77 7.07 -3.58
CA ARG A 157 -12.66 5.61 -3.63
C ARG A 157 -12.29 5.01 -2.27
N GLY A 158 -11.30 5.57 -1.57
CA GLY A 158 -10.94 5.09 -0.23
C GLY A 158 -12.07 5.30 0.78
N GLN A 159 -12.76 6.44 0.72
CA GLN A 159 -13.94 6.70 1.53
C GLN A 159 -15.06 5.68 1.28
N LYS A 160 -15.27 5.32 0.00
CA LYS A 160 -16.22 4.27 -0.39
C LYS A 160 -15.89 2.92 0.23
N HIS A 161 -14.63 2.50 0.12
CA HIS A 161 -14.21 1.19 0.62
C HIS A 161 -14.35 1.08 2.15
N LEU A 162 -14.12 2.16 2.90
CA LEU A 162 -14.37 2.19 4.34
C LEU A 162 -15.83 1.90 4.70
N ARG A 163 -16.79 2.50 3.98
CA ARG A 163 -18.22 2.21 4.18
C ARG A 163 -18.56 0.77 3.83
N GLU A 164 -17.96 0.22 2.77
CA GLU A 164 -18.19 -1.18 2.39
C GLU A 164 -17.62 -2.17 3.41
N LEU A 165 -16.47 -1.89 4.02
CA LEU A 165 -15.92 -2.68 5.12
C LEU A 165 -16.82 -2.61 6.36
N GLN A 166 -17.28 -1.42 6.74
CA GLN A 166 -18.27 -1.26 7.83
C GLN A 166 -19.51 -2.13 7.57
N ASN A 167 -20.05 -2.07 6.36
CA ASN A 167 -21.19 -2.89 5.97
C ASN A 167 -20.90 -4.39 6.05
N ARG A 168 -19.65 -4.85 5.82
CA ARG A 168 -19.30 -6.27 6.02
C ARG A 168 -19.35 -6.65 7.50
N VAL A 169 -18.88 -5.77 8.39
CA VAL A 169 -18.96 -6.01 9.84
C VAL A 169 -20.40 -6.05 10.33
N VAL A 170 -21.24 -5.10 9.90
CA VAL A 170 -22.68 -5.07 10.21
C VAL A 170 -23.39 -6.35 9.75
N ASN A 171 -22.98 -6.91 8.61
CA ASN A 171 -23.51 -8.18 8.08
C ASN A 171 -22.88 -9.42 8.73
N GLY A 172 -22.19 -9.26 9.86
CA GLY A 172 -21.66 -10.37 10.65
C GLY A 172 -20.34 -10.95 10.14
N HIS A 173 -19.67 -10.34 9.15
CA HIS A 173 -18.35 -10.76 8.69
C HIS A 173 -17.23 -10.05 9.46
N ARG A 174 -15.99 -10.51 9.28
CA ARG A 174 -14.81 -9.77 9.72
C ARG A 174 -14.33 -8.86 8.57
N ALA A 175 -13.90 -7.65 8.90
CA ALA A 175 -13.35 -6.73 7.92
C ALA A 175 -12.07 -6.08 8.44
N VAL A 176 -11.04 -6.00 7.60
CA VAL A 176 -9.72 -5.50 7.93
C VAL A 176 -9.28 -4.47 6.90
N LEU A 177 -8.82 -3.32 7.36
CA LEU A 177 -8.02 -2.41 6.56
C LEU A 177 -6.55 -2.64 6.88
N PHE A 178 -5.79 -3.09 5.90
CA PHE A 178 -4.37 -3.37 6.01
C PHE A 178 -3.56 -2.22 5.40
N PHE A 179 -2.86 -1.46 6.22
CA PHE A 179 -1.85 -0.51 5.75
C PHE A 179 -0.52 -1.25 5.51
N ALA A 180 -0.23 -1.51 4.24
CA ALA A 180 1.07 -1.98 3.79
C ALA A 180 2.02 -0.78 3.72
N VAL A 181 2.89 -0.67 4.70
CA VAL A 181 3.83 0.45 4.84
C VAL A 181 5.07 0.15 4.01
N LEU A 182 5.09 0.73 2.82
CA LEU A 182 6.09 0.49 1.78
C LEU A 182 7.13 1.62 1.72
N HIS A 183 7.47 2.17 2.88
CA HIS A 183 8.50 3.20 3.05
C HIS A 183 9.25 2.97 4.38
N THR A 184 10.55 2.69 4.35
CA THR A 184 11.31 2.22 5.53
C THR A 184 11.50 3.28 6.62
N GLY A 185 11.45 4.57 6.26
CA GLY A 185 11.46 5.70 7.18
C GLY A 185 10.20 5.86 8.03
N ILE A 186 9.09 5.20 7.68
CA ILE A 186 7.84 5.26 8.46
C ILE A 186 7.95 4.34 9.68
N LYS A 187 7.66 4.88 10.87
CA LYS A 187 7.68 4.16 12.16
C LYS A 187 6.31 4.06 12.82
N GLN A 188 5.33 4.80 12.33
CA GLN A 188 3.94 4.82 12.79
C GLN A 188 3.04 5.32 11.67
N VAL A 189 1.76 4.98 11.67
CA VAL A 189 0.82 5.35 10.61
C VAL A 189 -0.32 6.18 11.19
N ALA A 190 -0.79 7.19 10.46
CA ALA A 190 -1.98 7.96 10.80
C ALA A 190 -2.83 8.22 9.55
N PRO A 191 -4.16 8.38 9.68
CA PRO A 191 -4.95 8.94 8.58
C PRO A 191 -4.50 10.38 8.29
N ALA A 192 -4.37 10.71 7.00
CA ALA A 192 -3.96 12.03 6.54
C ALA A 192 -5.11 13.05 6.66
N ARG A 193 -5.55 13.37 7.89
CA ARG A 193 -6.66 14.31 8.14
C ARG A 193 -6.45 15.67 7.44
N HIS A 194 -5.21 16.12 7.35
CA HIS A 194 -4.82 17.36 6.68
C HIS A 194 -4.95 17.32 5.14
N ILE A 195 -5.09 16.13 4.54
CA ILE A 195 -5.28 15.92 3.11
C ILE A 195 -6.74 15.53 2.81
N ASP A 196 -7.27 14.56 3.54
CA ASP A 196 -8.65 14.08 3.40
C ASP A 196 -9.30 13.89 4.77
N ARG A 197 -9.85 14.99 5.30
CA ARG A 197 -10.55 15.01 6.58
C ARG A 197 -11.69 14.00 6.62
N ARG A 198 -12.44 13.86 5.52
CA ARG A 198 -13.59 12.95 5.44
C ARG A 198 -13.17 11.49 5.51
N TYR A 199 -12.06 11.11 4.86
CA TYR A 199 -11.48 9.79 5.00
C TYR A 199 -11.07 9.50 6.44
N ALA A 200 -10.41 10.44 7.12
CA ALA A 200 -10.00 10.28 8.51
C ALA A 200 -11.20 10.05 9.45
N GLU A 201 -12.27 10.84 9.29
CA GLU A 201 -13.52 10.66 10.04
C GLU A 201 -14.17 9.29 9.78
N LEU A 202 -14.25 8.88 8.50
CA LEU A 202 -14.79 7.57 8.13
C LEU A 202 -13.95 6.40 8.67
N LEU A 203 -12.63 6.57 8.80
CA LEU A 203 -11.76 5.53 9.37
C LEU A 203 -12.05 5.33 10.86
N VAL A 204 -12.21 6.42 11.61
CA VAL A 204 -12.60 6.37 13.02
C VAL A 204 -13.96 5.68 13.17
N GLN A 205 -14.95 6.07 12.36
CA GLN A 205 -16.26 5.42 12.33
C GLN A 205 -16.15 3.93 11.97
N ALA A 206 -15.27 3.57 11.03
CA ALA A 206 -15.05 2.18 10.64
C ALA A 206 -14.54 1.33 11.81
N GLN A 207 -13.56 1.84 12.54
CA GLN A 207 -13.03 1.16 13.71
C GLN A 207 -14.05 1.03 14.84
N GLN A 208 -14.81 2.08 15.10
CA GLN A 208 -15.92 2.05 16.08
C GLN A 208 -16.98 1.01 15.71
N ALA A 209 -17.23 0.81 14.41
CA ALA A 209 -18.13 -0.23 13.91
C ALA A 209 -17.52 -1.64 13.93
N GLY A 210 -16.24 -1.80 14.29
CA GLY A 210 -15.55 -3.08 14.41
C GLY A 210 -14.66 -3.47 13.22
N VAL A 211 -14.38 -2.55 12.28
CA VAL A 211 -13.36 -2.77 11.25
C VAL A 211 -11.98 -2.74 11.91
N GLU A 212 -11.22 -3.82 11.76
CA GLU A 212 -9.86 -3.90 12.29
C GLU A 212 -8.90 -3.13 11.39
N VAL A 213 -7.98 -2.37 11.96
CA VAL A 213 -6.96 -1.64 11.20
C VAL A 213 -5.60 -2.06 11.69
N ILE A 214 -4.79 -2.61 10.78
CA ILE A 214 -3.44 -3.10 11.08
C ILE A 214 -2.44 -2.51 10.10
N CYS A 215 -1.23 -2.23 10.61
CA CYS A 215 -0.16 -1.63 9.85
C CYS A 215 1.08 -2.52 9.93
N TYR A 216 1.69 -2.82 8.79
CA TYR A 216 2.94 -3.59 8.73
C TYR A 216 3.93 -2.93 7.79
N GLY A 217 5.16 -2.79 8.26
CA GLY A 217 6.31 -2.41 7.46
C GLY A 217 6.89 -3.58 6.69
N PHE A 218 7.58 -3.26 5.60
CA PHE A 218 8.29 -4.22 4.76
C PHE A 218 9.77 -3.86 4.67
N GLN A 219 10.62 -4.89 4.61
CA GLN A 219 12.02 -4.73 4.24
C GLN A 219 12.11 -4.75 2.71
N LEU A 220 12.81 -3.78 2.13
CA LEU A 220 12.91 -3.59 0.67
C LEU A 220 14.37 -3.70 0.24
N SER A 221 14.64 -4.43 -0.84
CA SER A 221 15.95 -4.50 -1.47
C SER A 221 15.83 -4.77 -2.98
N PRO A 222 16.93 -4.63 -3.75
CA PRO A 222 16.95 -4.99 -5.16
C PRO A 222 16.63 -6.47 -5.44
N ASP A 223 16.82 -7.36 -4.46
CA ASP A 223 16.57 -8.79 -4.58
C ASP A 223 15.12 -9.17 -4.26
N GLY A 224 14.43 -8.36 -3.45
CA GLY A 224 13.07 -8.67 -3.06
C GLY A 224 12.48 -7.78 -1.98
N ILE A 225 11.24 -8.11 -1.61
CA ILE A 225 10.48 -7.43 -0.57
C ILE A 225 9.88 -8.45 0.38
N GLU A 226 9.95 -8.22 1.69
CA GLU A 226 9.34 -9.11 2.67
C GLU A 226 8.74 -8.39 3.88
N LEU A 227 7.76 -9.05 4.52
CA LEU A 227 7.14 -8.57 5.73
C LEU A 227 8.22 -8.38 6.81
N ASN A 228 8.19 -7.24 7.48
CA ASN A 228 9.10 -6.94 8.58
C ASN A 228 8.29 -6.87 9.88
N THR A 229 7.93 -5.66 10.33
CA THR A 229 7.39 -5.43 11.66
C THR A 229 5.99 -4.84 11.64
N ARG A 230 5.21 -5.13 12.69
CA ARG A 230 3.94 -4.45 12.97
C ARG A 230 4.23 -3.02 13.41
N LEU A 231 3.48 -2.06 12.89
CA LEU A 231 3.62 -0.63 13.21
C LEU A 231 2.39 -0.11 13.97
N PRO A 232 2.57 0.86 14.88
CA PRO A 232 1.45 1.48 15.58
C PRO A 232 0.62 2.35 14.62
N LEU A 233 -0.69 2.33 14.83
CA LEU A 233 -1.65 3.24 14.22
C LEU A 233 -1.99 4.34 15.22
N LEU A 234 -1.82 5.59 14.81
CA LEU A 234 -2.23 6.77 15.57
C LEU A 234 -3.59 7.24 15.06
N LEU A 235 -4.54 7.38 15.97
CA LEU A 235 -5.85 7.96 15.70
C LEU A 235 -6.08 9.07 16.71
N ASP A 236 -6.56 10.22 16.24
CA ASP A 236 -7.02 11.26 17.15
C ASP A 236 -8.27 10.76 17.89
N GLU A 237 -8.15 10.49 19.20
CA GLU A 237 -9.29 10.12 20.04
C GLU A 237 -10.31 11.26 20.20
N MET A 238 -9.95 12.51 19.85
CA MET A 238 -10.79 13.70 20.04
C MET A 238 -12.13 13.70 19.27
N LEU A 239 -12.38 12.74 18.37
CA LEU A 239 -13.69 12.60 17.71
C LEU A 239 -14.73 11.82 18.54
N SER A 240 -14.35 11.18 19.66
CA SER A 240 -15.36 10.52 20.51
C SER A 240 -16.12 11.50 21.41
N SER A 241 -15.62 12.72 21.63
CA SER A 241 -16.24 13.70 22.54
C SER A 241 -17.10 14.76 21.87
N GLU A 242 -16.93 15.07 20.59
CA GLU A 242 -17.69 16.16 19.94
C GLU A 242 -19.07 15.74 19.37
N ASN A 243 -19.44 14.46 19.42
CA ASN A 243 -20.78 13.99 19.02
C ASN A 243 -21.62 13.48 20.22
N ALA A 244 -21.31 13.92 21.44
CA ALA A 244 -22.07 13.59 22.65
C ALA A 244 -22.99 14.73 23.13
N GLU A 245 -23.23 15.75 22.32
CA GLU A 245 -24.27 16.76 22.53
C GLU A 245 -25.50 16.50 21.63
#